data_AF-A0AAW4BKM0-F1
#
_entry.id   AF-A0AAW4BKM0-F1
#
_cell.length_a   1.000
_cell.length_b   1.000
_cell.length_c   1.000
_cell.angle_alpha   90.00
_cell.angle_beta   90.00
_cell.angle_gamma   90.00
#
_symmetry.space_group_name_H-M   'P 1'
#
loop_
_entity.id
_entity.type
_entity.pdbx_description
1 polymer ?
#
loop_
_entity_poly.entity_id
_entity_poly.type
_entity_poly.pdbx_seq_one_letter_code
_entity_poly.pdbx_strand_id
1 'polypeptide(L)'
;MSELTPMQAACWFGRKDNGQLGNVASHLYTEFDGENINIDKLNSALGSLYKRHEMLRLKVNHLGESSIIDVPNHALLEIEDFTHLSPENMHKALIEKRQSWAHQMLDLTQGQV
;
A
#
# COMPACT_ATOMS: atom_id res chain seq x y z
N MET A 1 -17.54 -2.96 18.16
CA MET A 1 -16.63 -1.86 17.79
C MET A 1 -15.22 -2.37 18.08
N SER A 2 -14.42 -2.64 17.06
CA SER A 2 -13.05 -3.13 17.25
C SER A 2 -12.15 -1.90 17.44
N GLU A 3 -11.72 -1.67 18.67
CA GLU A 3 -10.73 -0.63 18.96
C GLU A 3 -9.37 -1.06 18.38
N LEU A 4 -8.58 -0.07 17.92
CA LEU A 4 -7.21 -0.33 17.49
C LEU A 4 -6.40 -0.88 18.67
N THR A 5 -5.51 -1.83 18.40
CA THR A 5 -4.52 -2.23 19.40
C THR A 5 -3.61 -1.04 19.74
N PRO A 6 -2.97 -1.02 20.92
CA PRO A 6 -2.07 0.07 21.31
C PRO A 6 -0.98 0.37 20.26
N MET A 7 -0.44 -0.68 19.62
CA MET A 7 0.55 -0.51 18.55
C MET A 7 -0.06 0.12 17.30
N GLN A 8 -1.23 -0.35 16.85
CA GLN A 8 -1.91 0.24 15.71
C GLN A 8 -2.30 1.70 15.96
N ALA A 9 -2.74 2.03 17.18
CA ALA A 9 -3.04 3.40 17.59
C ALA A 9 -1.78 4.28 17.56
N ALA A 10 -0.63 3.77 18.02
CA ALA A 10 0.65 4.48 17.95
C ALA A 10 1.09 4.73 16.49
N CYS A 11 1.02 3.70 15.63
CA CYS A 11 1.32 3.82 14.20
C CYS A 11 0.37 4.81 13.50
N TRP A 12 -0.93 4.77 13.81
CA TRP A 12 -1.92 5.71 13.27
C TRP A 12 -1.66 7.15 13.74
N PHE A 13 -1.37 7.34 15.03
CA PHE A 13 -1.08 8.66 15.58
C PHE A 13 0.21 9.26 14.99
N GLY A 14 1.27 8.45 14.81
CA GLY A 14 2.55 8.89 14.24
C GLY A 14 2.46 9.40 12.80
N ARG A 15 1.39 9.10 12.08
CA ARG A 15 1.12 9.63 10.73
C ARG A 15 0.66 11.09 10.74
N LYS A 16 0.20 11.63 11.87
CA LYS A 16 -0.23 13.03 11.97
C LYS A 16 0.99 13.94 12.12
N ASP A 17 0.92 15.12 11.51
CA ASP A 17 1.96 16.17 11.59
C ASP A 17 1.86 16.94 12.92
N ASN A 18 1.99 16.23 14.05
CA ASN A 18 1.74 16.77 15.39
C ASN A 18 2.98 16.70 16.31
N GLY A 19 4.18 16.48 15.79
CA GLY A 19 5.38 16.41 16.63
C GLY A 19 6.69 16.18 15.88
N GLN A 20 7.80 16.27 16.63
CA GLN A 20 9.19 16.24 16.13
C GLN A 20 9.60 14.92 15.44
N LEU A 21 8.82 13.85 15.63
CA LEU A 21 8.99 12.51 15.02
C LEU A 21 7.72 12.04 14.28
N GLY A 22 6.81 12.96 13.94
CA GLY A 22 5.58 12.67 13.19
C GLY A 22 5.81 12.52 11.68
N ASN A 23 4.71 12.43 10.92
CA ASN A 23 4.70 12.30 9.46
C ASN A 23 5.41 11.05 8.91
N VAL A 24 5.49 9.98 9.71
CA VAL A 24 6.05 8.69 9.30
C VAL A 24 4.96 7.63 9.38
N ALA A 25 4.69 6.97 8.26
CA ALA A 25 3.86 5.77 8.22
C ALA A 25 4.72 4.53 8.48
N SER A 26 4.23 3.61 9.30
CA SER A 26 4.76 2.24 9.30
C SER A 26 4.40 1.60 7.95
N HIS A 27 5.36 1.62 7.02
CA HIS A 27 5.19 1.22 5.63
C HIS A 27 6.32 0.26 5.25
N LEU A 28 5.99 -0.82 4.55
CA LEU A 28 6.95 -1.79 4.04
C LEU A 28 6.92 -1.77 2.51
N TYR A 29 8.05 -1.41 1.92
CA TYR A 29 8.28 -1.48 0.48
C TYR A 29 9.32 -2.55 0.16
N THR A 30 9.07 -3.35 -0.87
CA THR A 30 9.98 -4.40 -1.33
C THR A 30 9.88 -4.55 -2.84
N GLU A 31 11.00 -4.88 -3.48
CA GLU A 31 11.10 -5.10 -4.92
C GLU A 31 11.60 -6.51 -5.19
N PHE A 32 11.04 -7.12 -6.24
CA PHE A 32 11.44 -8.45 -6.69
C PHE A 32 11.64 -8.40 -8.20
N ASP A 33 12.80 -8.86 -8.66
CA ASP A 33 13.01 -9.17 -10.06
C ASP A 33 12.35 -10.52 -10.37
N GLY A 34 11.49 -10.55 -11.37
CA GLY A 34 10.76 -11.74 -11.77
C GLY A 34 10.71 -11.89 -13.29
N GLU A 35 10.67 -13.14 -13.73
CA GLU A 35 10.52 -13.49 -15.14
C GLU A 35 9.23 -14.29 -15.33
N ASN A 36 8.62 -14.20 -16.52
CA ASN A 36 7.45 -14.99 -16.92
C ASN A 36 6.25 -14.87 -15.95
N ILE A 37 6.01 -13.68 -15.40
CA ILE A 37 4.88 -13.43 -14.50
C ILE A 37 3.56 -13.51 -15.28
N ASN A 38 2.68 -14.44 -14.91
CA ASN A 38 1.32 -14.49 -15.42
C ASN A 38 0.44 -13.48 -14.66
N ILE A 39 0.12 -12.38 -15.34
CA ILE A 39 -0.61 -11.23 -14.78
C ILE A 39 -2.01 -11.62 -14.28
N ASP A 40 -2.78 -12.37 -15.07
CA ASP A 40 -4.15 -12.75 -14.71
C ASP A 40 -4.18 -13.63 -13.46
N LYS A 41 -3.22 -14.55 -13.35
CA LYS A 41 -3.07 -15.42 -12.19
C LYS A 41 -2.65 -14.63 -10.96
N LEU A 42 -1.73 -13.68 -11.10
CA LEU A 42 -1.31 -12.82 -10.00
C LEU A 42 -2.47 -11.95 -9.50
N ASN A 43 -3.21 -11.32 -10.40
CA ASN A 43 -4.38 -10.52 -10.05
C ASN A 43 -5.45 -11.34 -9.32
N SER A 44 -5.72 -12.57 -9.80
CA SER A 44 -6.67 -13.48 -9.16
C SER A 44 -6.21 -13.93 -7.77
N ALA A 45 -4.91 -14.16 -7.59
CA ALA A 45 -4.32 -14.50 -6.30
C ALA A 45 -4.42 -13.34 -5.30
N LEU A 46 -4.10 -12.12 -5.73
CA LEU A 46 -4.25 -10.90 -4.92
C LEU A 46 -5.70 -10.68 -4.49
N GLY A 47 -6.66 -10.84 -5.42
CA GLY A 47 -8.09 -10.77 -5.09
C GLY A 47 -8.53 -11.82 -4.07
N SER A 48 -7.96 -13.03 -4.14
CA SER A 48 -8.24 -14.09 -3.17
C SER A 48 -7.66 -13.80 -1.79
N LEU A 49 -6.42 -13.28 -1.72
CA LEU A 49 -5.80 -12.85 -0.47
C LEU A 49 -6.58 -11.71 0.18
N TYR A 50 -6.94 -10.69 -0.59
CA TYR A 50 -7.72 -9.55 -0.13
C TYR A 50 -9.04 -9.99 0.50
N LYS A 51 -9.81 -10.85 -0.19
CA LYS A 51 -11.07 -11.40 0.33
C LYS A 51 -10.88 -12.23 1.60
N ARG A 52 -9.83 -13.06 1.64
CA ARG A 52 -9.55 -13.98 2.75
C ARG A 52 -9.13 -13.26 4.04
N HIS A 53 -8.40 -12.16 3.94
CA HIS A 53 -7.76 -11.51 5.09
C HIS A 53 -8.37 -10.14 5.37
N GLU A 54 -9.15 -10.03 6.45
CA GLU A 54 -9.80 -8.77 6.87
C GLU A 54 -8.81 -7.62 7.08
N MET A 55 -7.61 -7.89 7.58
CA MET A 55 -6.60 -6.85 7.84
C MET A 55 -6.06 -6.18 6.58
N LEU A 56 -6.17 -6.81 5.39
CA LEU A 56 -5.87 -6.17 4.11
C LEU A 56 -6.98 -5.20 3.66
N ARG A 57 -8.08 -5.15 4.41
CA ARG A 57 -9.30 -4.39 4.11
C ARG A 57 -9.66 -3.44 5.27
N LEU A 58 -8.71 -3.22 6.18
CA LEU A 58 -8.88 -2.33 7.31
C LEU A 58 -8.91 -0.88 6.82
N LYS A 59 -9.97 -0.17 7.19
CA LYS A 59 -10.09 1.28 7.07
C LYS A 59 -10.05 1.91 8.46
N VAL A 60 -9.27 2.98 8.60
CA VAL A 60 -9.21 3.79 9.83
C VAL A 60 -9.55 5.23 9.49
N ASN A 61 -10.57 5.79 10.15
CA ASN A 61 -11.00 7.17 9.89
C ASN A 61 -10.17 8.20 10.68
N HIS A 62 -10.48 9.49 10.51
CA HIS A 62 -9.77 10.58 11.20
C HIS A 62 -9.94 10.59 12.73
N LEU A 63 -10.97 9.90 13.24
CA LEU A 63 -11.23 9.71 14.66
C LEU A 63 -10.51 8.46 15.23
N GLY A 64 -9.85 7.66 14.39
CA GLY A 64 -9.16 6.43 14.80
C GLY A 64 -10.08 5.21 14.87
N GLU A 65 -11.32 5.33 14.41
CA GLU A 65 -12.28 4.22 14.38
C GLU A 65 -11.96 3.29 13.21
N SER A 66 -11.96 1.99 13.49
CA SER A 66 -11.62 0.96 12.51
C SER A 66 -12.85 0.24 11.97
N SER A 67 -12.81 -0.11 10.68
CA SER A 67 -13.85 -0.87 9.98
C SER A 67 -13.23 -1.73 8.87
N ILE A 68 -13.93 -2.78 8.46
CA ILE A 68 -13.50 -3.66 7.36
C ILE A 68 -14.38 -3.34 6.14
N ILE A 69 -13.75 -3.11 4.98
CA ILE A 69 -14.47 -2.93 3.71
C ILE A 69 -14.56 -4.25 2.94
N ASP A 70 -15.65 -4.44 2.18
CA ASP A 70 -15.85 -5.68 1.41
C ASP A 70 -15.23 -5.64 0.02
N VAL A 71 -15.13 -4.45 -0.56
CA VAL A 71 -14.64 -4.23 -1.92
C VAL A 71 -13.46 -3.24 -1.88
N PRO A 72 -12.36 -3.50 -2.61
CA PRO A 72 -11.26 -2.56 -2.73
C PRO A 72 -11.73 -1.23 -3.35
N ASN A 73 -11.31 -0.12 -2.78
CA ASN A 73 -11.51 1.22 -3.36
C ASN A 73 -10.38 1.61 -4.36
N HIS A 74 -9.46 0.68 -4.64
CA HIS A 74 -8.30 0.88 -5.50
C HIS A 74 -7.95 -0.42 -6.25
N ALA A 75 -7.13 -0.32 -7.30
CA ALA A 75 -6.63 -1.49 -8.00
C ALA A 75 -5.66 -2.28 -7.11
N LEU A 76 -5.87 -3.59 -6.97
CA LEU A 76 -4.96 -4.46 -6.19
C LEU A 76 -3.65 -4.76 -6.92
N LEU A 77 -3.65 -4.62 -8.24
CA LEU A 77 -2.48 -4.80 -9.10
C LEU A 77 -2.44 -3.66 -10.11
N GLU A 78 -1.34 -2.91 -10.09
CA GLU A 78 -1.03 -1.88 -11.08
C GLU A 78 0.03 -2.41 -12.03
N ILE A 79 -0.13 -2.13 -13.33
CA ILE A 79 0.79 -2.58 -14.38
C ILE A 79 1.28 -1.35 -15.13
N GLU A 80 2.59 -1.15 -15.08
CA GLU A 80 3.28 -0.16 -15.90
C GLU A 80 4.23 -0.89 -16.84
N ASP A 81 4.02 -0.71 -18.14
CA ASP A 81 4.85 -1.32 -19.18
C ASP A 81 5.94 -0.33 -19.61
N PHE A 82 7.19 -0.62 -19.25
CA PHE A 82 8.36 0.18 -19.66
C PHE A 82 9.10 -0.39 -20.87
N THR A 83 8.60 -1.45 -21.52
CA THR A 83 9.30 -2.12 -22.63
C THR A 83 9.53 -1.23 -23.85
N HIS A 84 8.75 -0.15 -23.96
CA HIS A 84 8.86 0.84 -25.03
C HIS A 84 9.94 1.92 -24.77
N LEU A 85 10.54 1.96 -23.57
CA LEU A 85 11.55 2.94 -23.21
C LEU A 85 12.96 2.49 -23.60
N SER A 86 13.86 3.45 -23.80
CA SER A 86 15.29 3.16 -23.85
C SER A 86 15.79 2.64 -22.49
N PRO A 87 16.89 1.87 -22.45
CA PRO A 87 17.44 1.37 -21.18
C PRO A 87 17.73 2.49 -20.16
N GLU A 88 18.23 3.64 -20.61
CA GLU A 88 18.50 4.80 -19.75
C GLU A 88 17.23 5.40 -19.17
N ASN A 89 16.18 5.55 -20.00
CA ASN A 89 14.90 6.11 -19.55
C ASN A 89 14.16 5.13 -18.63
N MET A 90 14.23 3.83 -18.91
CA MET A 90 13.70 2.78 -18.03
C MET A 90 14.38 2.83 -16.66
N HIS A 91 15.71 2.90 -16.61
CA HIS A 91 16.45 2.99 -15.36
C HIS A 91 16.07 4.23 -14.54
N LYS A 92 15.95 5.38 -15.21
CA LYS A 92 15.51 6.63 -14.58
C LYS A 92 14.09 6.51 -14.02
N ALA A 93 13.14 5.98 -14.80
CA ALA A 93 11.76 5.79 -14.36
C ALA A 93 11.65 4.87 -13.14
N LEU A 94 12.41 3.76 -13.12
CA LEU A 94 12.45 2.84 -11.97
C LEU A 94 13.02 3.51 -10.72
N ILE A 95 14.04 4.36 -10.83
CA ILE A 95 14.58 5.13 -9.70
C ILE A 95 13.53 6.11 -9.15
N GLU A 96 12.88 6.87 -10.03
CA GLU A 96 11.84 7.83 -9.64
C GLU A 96 10.68 7.12 -8.93
N LYS A 97 10.24 5.98 -9.48
CA LYS A 97 9.21 5.14 -8.88
C LYS A 97 9.62 4.62 -7.50
N ARG A 98 10.84 4.08 -7.36
CA ARG A 98 11.38 3.63 -6.07
C ARG A 98 11.40 4.74 -5.03
N GLN A 99 11.86 5.95 -5.39
CA GLN A 99 11.91 7.09 -4.48
C GLN A 99 10.52 7.47 -3.97
N SER A 100 9.54 7.51 -4.87
CA SER A 100 8.15 7.82 -4.55
C SER A 100 7.50 6.74 -3.67
N TRP A 101 7.65 5.46 -4.05
CA TRP A 101 6.95 4.36 -3.39
C TRP A 101 7.57 4.00 -2.05
N ALA A 102 8.90 4.07 -1.89
CA ALA A 102 9.56 3.77 -0.63
C ALA A 102 9.10 4.66 0.54
N HIS A 103 8.59 5.87 0.24
CA HIS A 103 8.15 6.86 1.22
C HIS A 103 6.65 7.17 1.12
N GLN A 104 5.88 6.32 0.44
CA GLN A 104 4.47 6.59 0.21
C GLN A 104 3.66 6.61 1.52
N MET A 105 2.72 7.55 1.59
CA MET A 105 1.71 7.58 2.64
C MET A 105 0.37 7.07 2.10
N LEU A 106 0.10 5.79 2.31
CA LEU A 106 -1.16 5.14 1.92
C LEU A 106 -2.37 5.70 2.68
N ASP A 107 -3.50 5.92 2.02
CA ASP A 107 -4.69 6.48 2.65
C ASP A 107 -5.51 5.41 3.40
N LEU A 108 -5.29 5.34 4.72
CA LEU A 108 -6.04 4.45 5.62
C LEU A 108 -7.55 4.73 5.61
N THR A 109 -7.99 5.94 5.25
CA THR A 109 -9.42 6.27 5.16
C THR A 109 -10.08 5.65 3.93
N GLN A 110 -9.30 5.22 2.95
CA GLN A 110 -9.77 4.48 1.77
C GLN A 110 -9.50 2.98 1.86
N GLY A 111 -8.93 2.51 2.98
CA GLY A 111 -8.52 1.12 3.18
C GLY A 111 -7.27 0.73 2.38
N GLN A 112 -6.40 1.70 2.10
CA GLN A 112 -5.05 1.44 1.58
C GLN A 112 -4.14 1.16 2.79
N VAL A 113 -3.64 -0.07 2.90
CA VAL A 113 -2.84 -0.57 4.03
C VAL A 113 -1.54 -1.22 3.57
#